data_AF-A0A1S2RAB4-F1
#
_entry.id   AF-A0A1S2RAB4-F1
#
_cell.length_a   1.000
_cell.length_b   1.000
_cell.length_c   1.000
_cell.angle_alpha   90.00
_cell.angle_beta   90.00
_cell.angle_gamma   90.00
#
_symmetry.space_group_name_H-M   'P 1'
#
loop_
_entity.id
_entity.type
_entity.pdbx_description
1 polymer ?
#
loop_
_entity_poly.entity_id
_entity_poly.type
_entity_poly.pdbx_seq_one_letter_code
_entity_poly.pdbx_strand_id
1 'polypeptide(L)'
;MNKKRFLGFVAGYLTMNLFFHSIHAHAMGIKLESMGGRLGAVGTGIVILILLAIFIKRVFSRSFFHGFLVSAGLFLSFDIVVFHWLFGLHQITNGPEANWLEPIFVVCGTITMFFGIRKEWKIETGRDNIISQ
;
A
#
# COMPACT_ATOMS: atom_id res chain seq x y z
N MET A 1 -12.10 -22.66 1.91
CA MET A 1 -12.21 -21.27 2.44
C MET A 1 -13.59 -21.06 3.06
N ASN A 2 -13.69 -20.49 4.26
CA ASN A 2 -14.99 -20.29 4.96
C ASN A 2 -15.90 -19.33 4.17
N LYS A 3 -17.20 -19.63 4.05
CA LYS A 3 -18.19 -18.80 3.32
C LYS A 3 -18.15 -17.32 3.72
N LYS A 4 -17.95 -17.01 5.01
CA LYS A 4 -17.84 -15.63 5.50
C LYS A 4 -16.58 -14.92 4.98
N ARG A 5 -15.46 -15.65 4.85
CA ARG A 5 -14.20 -15.12 4.30
C ARG A 5 -14.28 -14.90 2.80
N PHE A 6 -14.94 -15.81 2.08
CA PHE A 6 -15.18 -15.64 0.65
C PHE A 6 -16.09 -14.43 0.38
N LEU A 7 -17.16 -14.24 1.17
CA LEU A 7 -18.02 -13.06 1.06
C LEU A 7 -17.24 -11.76 1.30
N GLY A 8 -16.38 -11.73 2.32
CA GLY A 8 -15.53 -10.57 2.60
C GLY A 8 -14.54 -10.27 1.47
N PHE A 9 -13.94 -11.30 0.87
CA PHE A 9 -13.08 -11.16 -0.31
C PHE A 9 -13.85 -10.62 -1.51
N VAL A 10 -15.02 -11.19 -1.81
CA VAL A 10 -15.86 -10.75 -2.93
C VAL A 10 -16.37 -9.33 -2.71
N ALA A 11 -16.82 -8.99 -1.51
CA ALA A 11 -17.26 -7.63 -1.17
C ALA A 11 -16.11 -6.63 -1.28
N GLY A 12 -14.91 -6.98 -0.80
CA GLY A 12 -13.71 -6.15 -0.93
C GLY A 12 -13.31 -5.94 -2.39
N TYR A 13 -13.28 -7.01 -3.19
CA TYR A 13 -12.99 -6.96 -4.63
C TYR A 13 -14.02 -6.09 -5.37
N LEU A 14 -15.32 -6.31 -5.15
CA LEU A 14 -16.39 -5.55 -5.79
C LEU A 14 -16.36 -4.07 -5.37
N THR A 15 -16.10 -3.79 -4.09
CA THR A 15 -15.99 -2.42 -3.59
C THR A 15 -14.79 -1.70 -4.22
N MET A 16 -13.63 -2.37 -4.28
CA MET A 16 -12.46 -1.82 -4.96
C MET A 16 -12.73 -1.61 -6.46
N ASN A 17 -13.32 -2.60 -7.12
CA ASN A 17 -13.65 -2.52 -8.53
C ASN A 17 -14.64 -1.39 -8.83
N LEU A 18 -15.62 -1.19 -7.94
CA LEU A 18 -16.56 -0.09 -7.98
C LEU A 18 -15.83 1.25 -7.80
N PHE A 19 -14.94 1.40 -6.83
CA PHE A 19 -14.16 2.63 -6.67
C PHE A 19 -13.28 2.92 -7.89
N PHE A 20 -12.60 1.91 -8.45
CA PHE A 20 -11.75 2.08 -9.63
C PHE A 20 -12.51 2.43 -10.91
N HIS A 21 -13.74 1.94 -11.09
CA HIS A 21 -14.53 2.20 -12.30
C HIS A 21 -15.55 3.35 -12.15
N SER A 22 -15.98 3.67 -10.93
CA SER A 22 -16.94 4.76 -10.66
C SER A 22 -16.24 6.11 -10.51
N ILE A 23 -14.94 6.08 -10.18
CA ILE A 23 -14.09 7.23 -10.41
C ILE A 23 -13.75 7.18 -11.90
N HIS A 24 -14.59 7.83 -12.72
CA HIS A 24 -14.03 8.49 -13.90
C HIS A 24 -12.90 9.35 -13.34
N ALA A 25 -11.66 8.90 -13.49
CA ALA A 25 -10.48 9.61 -13.06
C ALA A 25 -10.35 10.86 -13.91
N HIS A 26 -11.22 11.84 -13.66
CA HIS A 26 -10.81 13.22 -13.69
C HIS A 26 -9.80 13.32 -12.56
N ALA A 27 -8.55 12.95 -12.85
CA ALA A 27 -7.46 13.83 -12.47
C ALA A 27 -7.89 15.18 -13.03
N MET A 28 -8.58 15.97 -12.21
CA MET A 28 -8.97 17.34 -12.50
C MET A 28 -7.77 17.91 -13.24
N GLY A 29 -7.89 18.21 -14.54
CA GLY A 29 -6.80 18.26 -15.53
C GLY A 29 -5.69 19.29 -15.27
N ILE A 30 -5.58 19.75 -14.03
CA ILE A 30 -4.48 20.41 -13.38
C ILE A 30 -3.23 19.53 -13.52
N LYS A 31 -2.50 19.76 -14.61
CA LYS A 31 -1.07 19.48 -14.61
C LYS A 31 -0.46 20.22 -13.42
N LEU A 32 0.09 19.47 -12.47
CA LEU A 32 0.84 20.05 -11.37
C LEU A 32 2.23 20.45 -11.91
N GLU A 33 2.28 21.63 -12.53
CA GLU A 33 3.50 22.15 -13.16
C GLU A 33 4.53 22.58 -12.11
N SER A 34 4.07 23.04 -10.94
CA SER A 34 4.94 23.41 -9.84
C SER A 34 5.38 22.20 -9.00
N MET A 35 6.65 22.20 -8.59
CA MET A 35 7.20 21.19 -7.67
C MET A 35 6.38 21.11 -6.38
N GLY A 36 5.97 22.26 -5.83
CA GLY A 36 5.13 22.31 -4.63
C GLY A 36 3.77 21.62 -4.82
N GLY A 37 3.16 21.76 -6.00
CA GLY A 37 1.90 21.07 -6.32
C GLY A 37 2.08 19.55 -6.36
N ARG A 38 3.16 19.05 -6.97
CA ARG A 38 3.47 17.61 -7.06
C ARG A 38 3.77 17.02 -5.67
N LEU A 39 4.61 17.70 -4.89
CA LEU A 39 4.89 17.31 -3.50
C LEU A 39 3.64 17.34 -2.62
N GLY A 40 2.76 18.33 -2.82
CA GLY A 40 1.47 18.40 -2.15
C GLY A 40 0.60 17.18 -2.44
N ALA A 41 0.47 16.80 -3.70
CA ALA A 41 -0.29 15.61 -4.11
C ALA A 41 0.28 14.31 -3.51
N VAL A 42 1.60 14.13 -3.57
CA VAL A 42 2.28 12.99 -2.93
C VAL A 42 2.03 12.98 -1.42
N GLY A 43 2.19 14.12 -0.76
CA GLY A 43 1.93 14.29 0.67
C GLY A 43 0.49 13.94 1.05
N THR A 44 -0.50 14.38 0.27
CA THR A 44 -1.91 14.01 0.46
C THR A 44 -2.12 12.49 0.34
N GLY A 45 -1.50 11.86 -0.67
CA GLY A 45 -1.53 10.40 -0.83
C GLY A 45 -0.98 9.66 0.40
N ILE A 46 0.14 10.11 0.94
CA ILE A 46 0.74 9.56 2.17
C ILE A 46 -0.22 9.70 3.36
N VAL A 47 -0.82 10.88 3.56
CA VAL A 47 -1.77 11.11 4.65
C VAL A 47 -2.98 10.17 4.55
N ILE A 48 -3.55 10.01 3.35
CA ILE A 48 -4.67 9.09 3.11
C ILE A 48 -4.26 7.64 3.41
N LEU A 49 -3.07 7.21 2.97
CA LEU A 49 -2.56 5.87 3.24
C LEU A 49 -2.38 5.62 4.75
N ILE A 50 -1.88 6.60 5.49
CA ILE A 50 -1.74 6.52 6.95
C ILE A 50 -3.11 6.40 7.63
N LEU A 51 -4.07 7.24 7.23
CA LEU A 51 -5.43 7.18 7.78
C LEU A 51 -6.08 5.82 7.49
N LEU A 52 -5.92 5.28 6.28
CA LEU A 52 -6.38 3.96 5.92
C LEU A 52 -5.70 2.85 6.74
N ALA A 53 -4.39 2.94 6.95
CA ALA A 53 -3.65 2.00 7.78
C ALA A 53 -4.15 2.01 9.23
N ILE A 54 -4.42 3.20 9.80
CA ILE A 54 -4.98 3.36 11.14
C ILE A 54 -6.39 2.75 11.21
N PHE A 55 -7.23 3.03 10.21
CA PHE A 55 -8.56 2.45 10.10
C PHE A 55 -8.50 0.92 10.05
N ILE A 56 -7.67 0.36 9.16
CA ILE A 56 -7.55 -1.09 8.99
C ILE A 56 -7.07 -1.75 10.29
N LYS A 57 -6.06 -1.17 10.94
CA LYS A 57 -5.53 -1.65 12.22
C LYS A 57 -6.60 -1.71 13.31
N ARG A 58 -7.57 -0.78 13.30
CA ARG A 58 -8.64 -0.71 14.31
C ARG A 58 -9.81 -1.64 14.01
N VAL A 59 -10.15 -1.83 12.74
CA VAL A 59 -11.37 -2.54 12.33
C VAL A 59 -11.13 -4.02 12.03
N PHE A 60 -9.96 -4.38 11.51
CA PHE A 60 -9.66 -5.74 11.07
C PHE A 60 -8.73 -6.49 12.02
N SER A 61 -8.57 -7.80 11.78
CA SER A 61 -7.68 -8.64 12.57
C SER A 61 -6.21 -8.24 12.40
N ARG A 62 -5.37 -8.58 13.39
CA ARG A 62 -3.92 -8.32 13.33
C ARG A 62 -3.28 -8.93 12.08
N SER A 63 -3.66 -10.17 11.76
CA SER A 63 -3.18 -10.88 10.56
C SER A 63 -3.55 -10.15 9.28
N PHE A 64 -4.79 -9.65 9.18
CA PHE A 64 -5.20 -8.82 8.03
C PHE A 64 -4.40 -7.53 7.94
N PHE A 65 -4.19 -6.83 9.07
CA PHE A 65 -3.39 -5.61 9.10
C PHE A 65 -1.92 -5.86 8.70
N HIS A 66 -1.31 -6.95 9.16
CA HIS A 66 0.04 -7.31 8.72
C HIS A 66 0.09 -7.62 7.23
N GLY A 67 -0.88 -8.38 6.71
CA GLY A 67 -1.03 -8.61 5.26
C GLY A 67 -1.15 -7.29 4.48
N PHE A 68 -1.96 -6.35 4.98
CA PHE A 68 -2.06 -5.01 4.40
C PHE A 68 -0.71 -4.28 4.38
N LEU A 69 0.07 -4.31 5.46
CA LEU A 69 1.40 -3.70 5.50
C LEU A 69 2.37 -4.36 4.50
N VAL A 70 2.33 -5.68 4.38
CA VAL A 70 3.13 -6.41 3.38
C VAL A 70 2.77 -5.97 1.97
N SER A 71 1.49 -5.95 1.63
CA SER A 71 1.02 -5.53 0.32
C SER A 71 1.36 -4.07 0.03
N ALA A 72 1.08 -3.15 0.96
CA ALA A 72 1.39 -1.73 0.78
C ALA A 72 2.90 -1.50 0.62
N GLY A 73 3.73 -2.19 1.42
CA GLY A 73 5.18 -2.13 1.30
C GLY A 73 5.69 -2.66 -0.04
N LEU A 74 5.15 -3.78 -0.51
CA LEU A 74 5.48 -4.35 -1.82
C LEU A 74 5.08 -3.42 -2.96
N PHE A 75 3.88 -2.84 -2.94
CA PHE A 75 3.50 -1.83 -3.93
C PHE A 75 4.40 -0.60 -3.88
N LEU A 76 4.82 -0.14 -2.70
CA LEU A 76 5.68 1.04 -2.62
C LEU A 76 7.13 0.76 -3.07
N SER A 77 7.60 -0.49 -3.02
CA SER A 77 8.98 -0.84 -3.38
C SER A 77 9.10 -1.54 -4.74
N PHE A 78 8.45 -2.68 -4.91
CA PHE A 78 8.55 -3.48 -6.14
C PHE A 78 8.01 -2.72 -7.35
N ASP A 79 6.90 -2.00 -7.19
CA ASP A 79 6.30 -1.23 -8.29
C ASP A 79 7.26 -0.17 -8.82
N ILE A 80 7.90 0.57 -7.90
CA ILE A 80 8.90 1.58 -8.26
C ILE A 80 10.09 0.91 -8.94
N VAL A 81 10.70 -0.10 -8.33
CA VAL A 81 11.91 -0.72 -8.90
C VAL A 81 11.63 -1.32 -10.27
N VAL A 82 10.51 -2.02 -10.44
CA VAL A 82 10.24 -2.76 -11.67
C VAL A 82 9.54 -1.88 -12.71
N PHE A 83 8.44 -1.23 -12.35
CA PHE A 83 7.65 -0.49 -13.32
C PHE A 83 8.13 0.96 -13.52
N HIS A 84 8.74 1.60 -12.52
CA HIS A 84 9.29 2.95 -12.69
C HIS A 84 10.71 2.93 -13.22
N TRP A 85 11.60 2.11 -12.63
CA TRP A 85 13.02 2.16 -12.98
C TRP A 85 13.38 1.21 -14.11
N LEU A 86 12.98 -0.06 -14.02
CA LEU A 86 13.38 -1.06 -15.01
C LEU A 86 12.60 -0.90 -16.33
N PHE A 87 11.28 -0.74 -16.25
CA PHE A 87 10.43 -0.62 -17.44
C PHE A 87 10.08 0.81 -17.82
N GLY A 88 10.29 1.80 -16.95
CA GLY A 88 10.04 3.21 -17.27
C GLY A 88 8.59 3.54 -17.61
N LEU A 89 7.62 2.78 -17.09
CA LEU A 89 6.21 2.88 -17.50
C LEU A 89 5.52 4.14 -16.97
N HIS A 90 5.80 4.51 -15.72
CA HIS A 90 5.29 5.74 -15.12
C HIS A 90 6.23 6.23 -14.01
N GLN A 91 6.17 7.52 -13.70
CA GLN A 91 6.89 8.13 -12.59
C GLN A 91 5.89 8.56 -11.52
N ILE A 92 6.32 8.60 -10.25
CA ILE A 92 5.45 9.10 -9.16
C ILE A 92 5.19 10.59 -9.34
N THR A 93 6.20 11.32 -9.81
CA THR A 93 6.12 12.74 -10.15
C THR A 93 6.89 12.99 -11.43
N ASN A 94 6.43 13.90 -12.29
CA ASN A 94 7.09 14.23 -13.56
C ASN A 94 8.26 15.23 -13.40
N GLY A 95 8.81 15.36 -12.19
CA GLY A 95 9.82 16.39 -11.85
C GLY A 95 11.12 15.78 -11.32
N PRO A 96 12.18 16.60 -11.18
CA PRO A 96 13.49 16.15 -10.70
C PRO A 96 13.43 15.58 -9.28
N GLU A 97 12.37 15.89 -8.52
CA GLU A 97 12.16 15.33 -7.19
C GLU A 97 11.93 13.81 -7.17
N ALA A 98 11.50 13.22 -8.29
CA ALA A 98 11.36 11.77 -8.43
C ALA A 98 12.68 11.04 -8.10
N ASN A 99 13.82 11.64 -8.49
CA ASN A 99 15.15 11.06 -8.31
C ASN A 99 15.52 10.79 -6.85
N TRP A 100 14.93 11.51 -5.90
CA TRP A 100 15.15 11.28 -4.47
C TRP A 100 13.91 10.73 -3.76
N LEU A 101 12.69 11.05 -4.21
CA LEU A 101 11.47 10.49 -3.65
C LEU A 101 11.34 8.99 -3.88
N GLU A 102 11.60 8.53 -5.09
CA GLU A 102 11.42 7.13 -5.46
C GLU A 102 12.35 6.21 -4.65
N PRO A 103 13.66 6.49 -4.49
CA PRO A 103 14.52 5.70 -3.62
C PRO A 103 14.07 5.68 -2.15
N ILE A 104 13.59 6.81 -1.62
CA ILE A 104 13.06 6.87 -0.25
C ILE A 104 11.86 5.95 -0.11
N PHE A 105 10.93 5.99 -1.07
CA PHE A 105 9.76 5.11 -1.07
C PHE A 105 10.13 3.64 -1.21
N VAL A 106 11.12 3.29 -2.03
CA VAL A 106 11.63 1.91 -2.10
C VAL A 106 12.13 1.43 -0.74
N VAL A 107 12.94 2.25 -0.05
CA VAL A 107 13.46 1.90 1.29
C VAL A 107 12.32 1.79 2.30
N CYS A 108 11.43 2.78 2.37
CA CYS A 108 10.29 2.78 3.28
C CYS A 108 9.37 1.57 3.02
N GLY A 109 9.03 1.32 1.76
CA GLY A 109 8.19 0.19 1.34
C GLY A 109 8.81 -1.15 1.74
N THR A 110 10.11 -1.30 1.50
CA THR A 110 10.87 -2.50 1.91
C THR A 110 10.82 -2.69 3.42
N ILE A 111 11.10 -1.66 4.22
CA ILE A 111 11.03 -1.72 5.69
C ILE A 111 9.61 -2.09 6.15
N THR A 112 8.57 -1.46 5.59
CA THR A 112 7.17 -1.74 5.94
C THR A 112 6.78 -3.18 5.60
N MET A 113 7.20 -3.67 4.43
CA MET A 113 6.96 -5.05 4.01
C MET A 113 7.60 -6.05 4.99
N PHE A 114 8.90 -5.89 5.27
CA PHE A 114 9.60 -6.77 6.21
C PHE A 114 9.03 -6.68 7.63
N PHE A 115 8.58 -5.50 8.06
CA PHE A 115 7.92 -5.33 9.34
C PHE A 115 6.62 -6.14 9.42
N GLY A 116 5.78 -6.10 8.38
CA GLY A 116 4.55 -6.91 8.30
C GLY A 116 4.83 -8.40 8.39
N ILE A 117 5.78 -8.90 7.58
CA ILE A 117 6.21 -10.31 7.58
C ILE A 117 6.70 -10.74 8.96
N ARG A 118 7.63 -9.98 9.56
CA ARG A 118 8.23 -10.32 10.85
C ARG A 118 7.20 -10.36 11.97
N LYS A 119 6.20 -9.47 11.94
CA LYS A 119 5.13 -9.45 12.94
C LYS A 119 4.20 -10.64 12.80
N GLU A 120 3.90 -11.08 11.58
CA GLU A 120 3.08 -12.26 11.35
C GLU A 120 3.79 -13.54 11.78
N TRP A 121 5.06 -13.73 11.41
CA TRP A 121 5.86 -14.88 11.85
C TRP A 121 5.98 -15.00 13.36
N LYS A 122 6.07 -13.88 14.09
CA LYS A 122 6.09 -13.90 15.56
C LYS A 122 4.76 -14.37 16.15
N ILE A 123 3.63 -14.10 15.49
CA ILE A 123 2.32 -14.58 15.91
C ILE A 123 2.17 -16.07 15.65
N GLU A 124 2.61 -16.54 14.48
CA GLU A 124 2.53 -17.96 14.10
C GLU A 124 3.40 -18.82 15.01
N THR A 125 4.69 -18.51 15.14
CA THR A 125 5.61 -19.25 16.02
C THR A 125 5.19 -19.20 17.50
N GLY A 126 4.61 -18.08 17.96
CA GLY A 126 4.04 -17.98 19.30
C GLY A 126 2.81 -18.88 19.50
N ARG A 127 1.99 -19.08 18.46
CA ARG A 127 0.81 -19.96 18.50
C ARG A 127 1.23 -21.44 18.52
N ASP A 128 2.22 -21.82 17.71
CA ASP A 128 2.69 -23.20 17.63
C ASP A 128 3.23 -23.70 18.97
N ASN A 129 3.97 -22.85 19.69
CA ASN A 129 4.48 -23.16 21.04
C ASN A 129 3.39 -23.36 22.10
N ILE A 130 2.19 -22.78 21.93
CA ILE A 130 1.07 -22.94 22.88
C ILE A 130 0.34 -24.25 22.62
N ILE A 131 0.25 -24.70 21.37
CA ILE A 131 -0.46 -25.94 21.01
C ILE A 131 0.40 -27.19 21.30
N SER A 132 1.73 -27.02 21.37
CA SER A 132 2.66 -28.09 21.72
C SER A 132 2.86 -28.34 23.23
N GLN A 133 2.15 -27.63 24.10
CA GLN A 133 2.15 -27.82 25.57
C GLN A 133 0.83 -28.43 26.03
#